data_AF-A0A9K3PT70-F1
#
_entry.id   AF-A0A9K3PT70-F1
#
_cell.length_a   1.000
_cell.length_b   1.000
_cell.length_c   1.000
_cell.angle_alpha   90.00
_cell.angle_beta   90.00
_cell.angle_gamma   90.00
#
_symmetry.space_group_name_H-M   'P 1'
#
loop_
_entity.id
_entity.type
_entity.pdbx_description
1 polymer ?
#
loop_
_entity_poly.entity_id
_entity_poly.type
_entity_poly.pdbx_seq_one_letter_code
_entity_poly.pdbx_strand_id
1 'polypeptide(L)'
;MSMAAPSNAGVPSGSTLGTLVGVMNSAKEKWDSSGASQAVSNFSASIPDSTKDYISSTTGQLFSRERLRSISVCFGIGEERPFYVEKNPALLVARVKHNLQFFYLNYFLLTAVFFCLTLLISPTAIIGIGLLAASWVYVIKASQSGSLSIAGFAISQTHATIVMGVISAFVLIWLLSGIFWWTLFSSGFMVVIHAGLRDASMHQDGDDQVIMVGEVTGVSDNEQAAFLGDPQV
;
A
#
# COMPACT_ATOMS: atom_id res chain seq x y z
N MET A 1 -31.84 61.29 -3.56
CA MET A 1 -30.41 61.20 -3.88
C MET A 1 -29.69 60.64 -2.66
N SER A 2 -29.50 59.31 -2.61
CA SER A 2 -28.34 58.63 -2.02
C SER A 2 -28.59 57.13 -2.14
N MET A 3 -27.72 56.46 -2.89
CA MET A 3 -27.68 55.03 -3.13
C MET A 3 -27.14 54.30 -1.89
N ALA A 4 -27.65 53.11 -1.59
CA ALA A 4 -26.92 52.10 -0.82
C ALA A 4 -27.16 50.71 -1.43
N ALA A 5 -26.04 50.01 -1.63
CA ALA A 5 -25.83 48.86 -2.51
C ALA A 5 -26.47 47.54 -2.03
N PRO A 6 -26.67 46.56 -2.94
CA PRO A 6 -27.19 45.24 -2.58
C PRO A 6 -26.18 44.39 -1.79
N SER A 7 -26.70 43.66 -0.80
CA SER A 7 -26.00 42.63 -0.04
C SER A 7 -25.63 41.45 -0.95
N ASN A 8 -24.34 41.39 -1.31
CA ASN A 8 -23.78 40.24 -2.00
C ASN A 8 -23.56 39.11 -0.99
N ALA A 9 -24.57 38.24 -0.83
CA ALA A 9 -24.43 36.97 -0.12
C ALA A 9 -23.50 36.06 -0.93
N GLY A 10 -22.19 36.20 -0.68
CA GLY A 10 -21.18 35.29 -1.19
C GLY A 10 -21.42 33.89 -0.63
N VAL A 11 -21.99 33.04 -1.47
CA VAL A 11 -21.96 31.58 -1.31
C VAL A 11 -20.48 31.16 -1.24
N PRO A 12 -20.00 30.49 -0.18
CA PRO A 12 -18.66 29.94 -0.21
C PRO A 12 -18.68 28.65 -1.03
N SER A 13 -18.67 28.80 -2.36
CA SER A 13 -18.19 27.78 -3.28
C SER A 13 -16.66 27.74 -3.17
N GLY A 14 -16.18 27.25 -2.03
CA GLY A 14 -14.77 27.29 -1.63
C GLY A 14 -14.31 25.93 -1.14
N SER A 15 -14.07 25.04 -2.11
CA SER A 15 -13.04 24.00 -2.07
C SER A 15 -13.01 23.10 -0.84
N THR A 16 -13.59 21.91 -0.96
CA THR A 16 -13.30 20.74 -0.09
C THR A 16 -11.79 20.54 0.15
N LEU A 17 -10.97 20.92 -0.82
CA LEU A 17 -9.50 21.00 -0.73
C LEU A 17 -8.97 22.00 0.32
N GLY A 18 -9.57 23.18 0.45
CA GLY A 18 -9.17 24.18 1.43
C GLY A 18 -9.51 23.75 2.86
N THR A 19 -10.64 23.07 3.04
CA THR A 19 -11.02 22.47 4.33
C THR A 19 -10.06 21.34 4.71
N LEU A 20 -9.65 20.49 3.75
CA LEU A 20 -8.66 19.43 3.96
C LEU A 20 -7.29 19.98 4.37
N VAL A 21 -6.81 21.04 3.70
CA VAL A 21 -5.54 21.69 4.03
C VAL A 21 -5.58 22.35 5.42
N GLY A 22 -6.69 23.00 5.77
CA GLY A 22 -6.89 23.55 7.11
C GLY A 22 -6.86 22.48 8.21
N VAL A 23 -7.55 21.36 8.00
CA VAL A 23 -7.54 20.22 8.93
C VAL A 23 -6.14 19.61 9.05
N MET A 24 -5.39 19.48 7.94
CA MET A 24 -4.00 19.01 7.97
C MET A 24 -3.09 19.93 8.79
N ASN A 25 -3.21 21.25 8.61
CA ASN A 25 -2.38 22.21 9.35
C ASN A 25 -2.69 22.20 10.85
N SER A 26 -3.97 22.16 11.24
CA SER A 26 -4.36 22.04 12.65
C SER A 26 -3.97 20.69 13.26
N ALA A 27 -4.03 19.60 12.50
CA ALA A 27 -3.55 18.29 12.96
C ALA A 27 -2.03 18.30 13.18
N LYS A 28 -1.27 18.95 12.28
CA LYS A 28 0.17 19.11 12.39
C LYS A 28 0.56 19.94 13.62
N GLU A 29 -0.10 21.06 13.83
CA GLU A 29 0.16 21.92 15.00
C GLU A 29 -0.15 21.19 16.32
N LYS A 30 -1.26 20.44 16.38
CA LYS A 30 -1.60 19.62 17.55
C LYS A 30 -0.63 18.44 17.75
N TRP A 31 -0.14 17.84 16.67
CA TRP A 31 0.86 16.78 16.72
C TRP A 31 2.18 17.30 17.29
N ASP A 32 2.65 18.45 16.79
CA ASP A 32 3.88 19.08 17.24
C ASP A 32 3.76 19.57 18.70
N SER A 33 2.60 20.08 19.12
CA SER A 33 2.34 20.52 20.51
C SER A 33 2.14 19.38 21.51
N SER A 34 1.75 18.18 21.04
CA SER A 34 1.44 17.04 21.92
C SER A 34 2.66 16.34 22.51
N GLY A 35 3.87 16.76 22.13
CA GLY A 35 5.11 16.05 22.47
C GLY A 35 5.30 14.73 21.70
N ALA A 36 4.35 14.35 20.83
CA ALA A 36 4.46 13.18 19.98
C ALA A 36 5.72 13.27 19.10
N SER A 37 5.96 14.42 18.46
CA SER A 37 7.16 14.69 17.65
C SER A 37 8.46 14.41 18.41
N GLN A 38 8.53 14.81 19.68
CA GLN A 38 9.68 14.59 20.56
C GLN A 38 9.83 13.12 20.97
N ALA A 39 8.72 12.41 21.20
CA ALA A 39 8.73 10.97 21.45
C ALA A 39 9.23 10.18 20.22
N VAL A 40 8.77 10.54 19.01
CA VAL A 40 9.25 9.89 17.78
C VAL A 40 10.70 10.24 17.49
N SER A 41 11.16 11.46 17.77
CA SER A 41 12.57 11.82 17.60
C SER A 41 13.47 11.11 18.58
N ASN A 42 13.05 10.95 19.84
CA ASN A 42 13.80 10.21 20.86
C ASN A 42 13.89 8.72 20.49
N PHE A 43 12.82 8.15 19.97
CA PHE A 43 12.81 6.78 19.44
C PHE A 43 13.66 6.66 18.17
N SER A 44 13.60 7.64 17.26
CA SER A 44 14.44 7.65 16.07
C SER A 44 15.92 7.83 16.41
N ALA A 45 16.24 8.50 17.52
CA ALA A 45 17.60 8.69 18.01
C ALA A 45 18.13 7.47 18.79
N SER A 46 17.25 6.58 19.28
CA SER A 46 17.65 5.33 19.94
C SER A 46 17.88 4.18 18.98
N ILE A 47 17.52 4.34 17.69
CA ILE A 47 17.82 3.37 16.63
C ILE A 47 19.26 3.61 16.12
N PRO A 48 20.14 2.59 16.06
CA PRO A 48 21.48 2.73 15.50
C PRO A 48 21.45 3.20 14.03
N ASP A 49 22.38 4.09 13.66
CA ASP A 49 22.48 4.64 12.30
C ASP A 49 22.59 3.53 11.23
N SER A 50 23.28 2.44 11.54
CA SER A 50 23.35 1.26 10.65
C SER A 50 21.96 0.70 10.33
N THR A 51 21.08 0.58 11.33
CA THR A 51 19.71 0.06 11.14
C THR A 51 18.86 1.02 10.31
N LYS A 52 19.08 2.34 10.46
CA LYS A 52 18.41 3.37 9.66
C LYS A 52 18.81 3.30 8.20
N ASP A 53 20.09 3.08 7.91
CA ASP A 53 20.61 2.93 6.55
C ASP A 53 20.12 1.63 5.89
N TYR A 54 20.07 0.52 6.64
CA TYR A 54 19.49 -0.73 6.14
C TYR A 54 18.00 -0.59 5.81
N ILE A 55 17.21 0.03 6.70
CA ILE A 55 15.76 0.20 6.48
C ILE A 55 15.50 1.14 5.32
N SER A 56 16.21 2.27 5.23
CA SER A 56 16.03 3.24 4.15
C SER A 56 16.45 2.70 2.78
N SER A 57 17.56 1.96 2.73
CA SER A 57 18.01 1.27 1.51
C SER A 57 17.02 0.19 1.07
N THR A 58 16.56 -0.65 2.01
CA THR A 58 15.59 -1.72 1.73
C THR A 58 14.23 -1.15 1.33
N THR A 59 13.75 -0.13 2.02
CA THR A 59 12.48 0.53 1.70
C THR A 59 12.56 1.23 0.35
N GLY A 60 13.68 1.91 0.06
CA GLY A 60 13.92 2.55 -1.24
C GLY A 60 13.87 1.56 -2.39
N GLN A 61 14.54 0.41 -2.25
CA GLN A 61 14.54 -0.64 -3.26
C GLN A 61 13.18 -1.33 -3.45
N LEU A 62 12.41 -1.51 -2.36
CA LEU A 62 11.09 -2.13 -2.41
C LEU A 62 10.00 -1.17 -2.91
N PHE A 63 10.12 0.13 -2.61
CA PHE A 63 9.15 1.18 -2.97
C PHE A 63 9.66 2.12 -4.08
N SER A 64 10.64 1.71 -4.87
CA SER A 64 10.99 2.47 -6.07
C SER A 64 9.76 2.62 -6.96
N ARG A 65 9.32 3.86 -7.17
CA ARG A 65 8.18 4.21 -8.04
C ARG A 65 8.36 3.74 -9.49
N GLU A 66 9.59 3.43 -9.89
CA GLU A 66 9.92 2.81 -11.19
C GLU A 66 9.48 1.34 -11.30
N ARG A 67 9.30 0.64 -10.18
CA ARG A 67 8.74 -0.73 -10.12
C ARG A 67 7.21 -0.72 -10.04
N LEU A 68 6.58 0.44 -9.84
CA LEU A 68 5.13 0.62 -9.92
C LEU A 68 4.73 0.58 -11.40
N ARG A 69 4.40 -0.62 -11.89
CA ARG A 69 3.97 -0.82 -13.28
C ARG A 69 2.65 -0.10 -13.53
N SER A 70 2.50 0.52 -14.70
CA SER A 70 1.26 1.23 -15.07
C SER A 70 0.03 0.35 -14.84
N ILE A 71 -0.99 0.91 -14.20
CA ILE A 71 -2.27 0.24 -13.94
C ILE A 71 -2.88 -0.27 -15.25
N SER A 72 -2.66 0.43 -16.37
CA SER A 72 -3.11 -0.04 -17.69
C SER A 72 -2.51 -1.38 -18.11
N VAL A 73 -1.23 -1.63 -17.81
CA VAL A 73 -0.51 -2.88 -18.11
C VAL A 73 -0.96 -4.00 -17.17
N CYS A 74 -1.22 -3.65 -15.90
CA CYS A 74 -1.76 -4.57 -14.92
C CYS A 74 -3.09 -5.16 -15.40
N PHE A 75 -4.02 -4.31 -15.81
CA PHE A 75 -5.35 -4.72 -16.29
C PHE A 75 -5.39 -5.17 -17.76
N GLY A 76 -4.26 -5.15 -18.48
CA GLY A 76 -4.16 -5.59 -19.87
C GLY A 76 -4.87 -4.68 -20.88
N ILE A 77 -5.01 -3.39 -20.57
CA ILE A 77 -5.64 -2.39 -21.44
C ILE A 77 -4.70 -2.15 -22.64
N GLY A 78 -5.10 -2.63 -23.82
CA GLY A 78 -4.38 -2.43 -25.09
C GLY A 78 -3.69 -3.68 -25.68
N GLU A 79 -3.85 -4.86 -25.06
CA GLU A 79 -3.33 -6.13 -25.60
C GLU A 79 -4.42 -6.92 -26.35
N GLU A 80 -4.04 -7.66 -27.40
CA GLU A 80 -5.00 -8.43 -28.22
C GLU A 80 -5.60 -9.65 -27.48
N ARG A 81 -4.90 -10.21 -26.48
CA ARG A 81 -5.37 -11.35 -25.64
C ARG A 81 -4.85 -11.28 -24.19
N PRO A 82 -5.39 -10.40 -23.34
CA PRO A 82 -4.85 -10.17 -22.00
C PRO A 82 -5.15 -11.30 -20.99
N PHE A 83 -6.16 -12.12 -21.24
CA PHE A 83 -6.59 -13.20 -20.34
C PHE A 83 -6.65 -14.55 -21.07
N TYR A 84 -6.00 -15.57 -20.51
CA TYR A 84 -5.98 -16.93 -21.04
C TYR A 84 -5.98 -17.96 -19.91
N VAL A 85 -6.85 -18.97 -20.00
CA VAL A 85 -6.97 -20.04 -19.00
C VAL A 85 -6.04 -21.19 -19.38
N GLU A 86 -4.94 -21.33 -18.66
CA GLU A 86 -4.04 -22.48 -18.81
C GLU A 86 -4.65 -23.73 -18.17
N LYS A 87 -4.70 -24.85 -18.91
CA LYS A 87 -5.28 -26.11 -18.41
C LYS A 87 -4.25 -26.99 -17.70
N ASN A 88 -2.96 -26.72 -17.89
CA ASN A 88 -1.89 -27.47 -17.25
C ASN A 88 -1.52 -26.84 -15.89
N PRO A 89 -1.67 -27.58 -14.77
CA PRO A 89 -1.40 -27.05 -13.44
C PRO A 89 0.07 -26.69 -13.21
N ALA A 90 1.02 -27.39 -13.84
CA ALA A 90 2.44 -27.10 -13.68
C ALA A 90 2.83 -25.76 -14.32
N LEU A 91 2.28 -25.46 -15.50
CA LEU A 91 2.48 -24.19 -16.20
C LEU A 91 1.74 -23.04 -15.50
N LEU A 92 0.57 -23.32 -14.90
CA LEU A 92 -0.21 -22.34 -14.16
C LEU A 92 0.55 -21.84 -12.91
N VAL A 93 1.19 -22.73 -12.14
CA VAL A 93 1.99 -22.33 -10.96
C VAL A 93 3.18 -21.46 -11.37
N ALA A 94 3.87 -21.81 -12.46
CA ALA A 94 4.96 -21.01 -13.00
C ALA A 94 4.48 -19.60 -13.41
N ARG A 95 3.32 -19.52 -14.09
CA ARG A 95 2.69 -18.27 -14.49
C ARG A 95 2.27 -17.41 -13.29
N VAL A 96 1.62 -18.00 -12.29
CA VAL A 96 1.22 -17.27 -11.07
C VAL A 96 2.45 -16.71 -10.36
N LYS A 97 3.52 -17.50 -10.23
CA LYS A 97 4.78 -17.04 -9.61
C LYS A 97 5.37 -15.85 -10.37
N HIS A 98 5.48 -15.94 -11.70
CA HIS A 98 5.98 -14.86 -12.55
C HIS A 98 5.10 -13.60 -12.41
N ASN A 99 3.78 -13.74 -12.55
CA ASN A 99 2.84 -12.63 -12.46
C ASN A 99 2.84 -11.98 -11.07
N LEU A 100 3.03 -12.76 -10.00
CA LEU A 100 3.11 -12.26 -8.64
C LEU A 100 4.40 -11.46 -8.42
N GLN A 101 5.53 -11.93 -8.95
CA GLN A 101 6.80 -11.21 -8.90
C GLN A 101 6.77 -9.95 -9.78
N PHE A 102 6.14 -10.01 -10.95
CA PHE A 102 6.06 -8.90 -11.89
C PHE A 102 5.14 -7.77 -11.41
N PHE A 103 4.00 -8.09 -10.80
CA PHE A 103 2.99 -7.11 -10.36
C PHE A 103 2.91 -6.92 -8.83
N TYR A 104 3.95 -7.29 -8.06
CA TYR A 104 3.90 -7.28 -6.59
C TYR A 104 3.47 -5.93 -5.98
N LEU A 105 3.98 -4.81 -6.50
CA LEU A 105 3.60 -3.47 -6.04
C LEU A 105 2.16 -3.11 -6.37
N ASN A 106 1.65 -3.56 -7.52
CA ASN A 106 0.26 -3.29 -7.91
C ASN A 106 -0.72 -4.10 -7.04
N TYR A 107 -0.38 -5.34 -6.71
CA TYR A 107 -1.16 -6.16 -5.78
C TYR A 107 -1.10 -5.63 -4.34
N PHE A 108 0.06 -5.10 -3.92
CA PHE A 108 0.19 -4.41 -2.64
C PHE A 108 -0.70 -3.16 -2.58
N LEU A 109 -0.66 -2.31 -3.63
CA LEU A 109 -1.51 -1.12 -3.71
C LEU A 109 -2.99 -1.49 -3.76
N LEU A 110 -3.37 -2.51 -4.54
CA LEU A 110 -4.74 -3.02 -4.58
C LEU A 110 -5.19 -3.46 -3.17
N THR A 111 -4.37 -4.24 -2.47
CA THR A 111 -4.67 -4.68 -1.10
C THR A 111 -4.79 -3.49 -0.14
N ALA A 112 -3.94 -2.47 -0.27
CA ALA A 112 -4.02 -1.25 0.54
C ALA A 112 -5.31 -0.45 0.28
N VAL A 113 -5.74 -0.34 -0.99
CA VAL A 113 -7.00 0.31 -1.36
C VAL A 113 -8.19 -0.47 -0.80
N PHE A 114 -8.19 -1.81 -0.94
CA PHE A 114 -9.21 -2.67 -0.35
C PHE A 114 -9.25 -2.56 1.18
N PHE A 115 -8.09 -2.46 1.84
CA PHE A 115 -8.01 -2.26 3.28
C PHE A 115 -8.66 -0.95 3.71
N CYS A 116 -8.30 0.16 3.06
CA CYS A 116 -8.90 1.47 3.32
C CYS A 116 -10.41 1.47 3.06
N LEU A 117 -10.85 0.86 1.96
CA LEU A 117 -12.27 0.78 1.61
C LEU A 117 -13.04 -0.06 2.64
N THR A 118 -12.49 -1.20 3.07
CA THR A 118 -13.12 -2.06 4.09
C THR A 118 -13.20 -1.37 5.44
N LEU A 119 -12.18 -0.58 5.80
CA LEU A 119 -12.19 0.25 7.01
C LEU A 119 -13.31 1.30 6.96
N LEU A 120 -13.48 1.98 5.82
CA LEU A 120 -14.51 3.01 5.65
C LEU A 120 -15.95 2.47 5.55
N ILE A 121 -16.13 1.23 5.08
CA ILE A 121 -17.47 0.62 4.93
C ILE A 121 -17.87 -0.15 6.20
N SER A 122 -16.91 -0.68 6.96
CA SER A 122 -17.19 -1.52 8.12
C SER A 122 -17.87 -0.72 9.24
N PRO A 123 -19.15 -1.00 9.57
CA PRO A 123 -19.87 -0.27 10.61
C PRO A 123 -19.20 -0.44 11.98
N THR A 124 -18.66 -1.64 12.24
CA THR A 124 -17.91 -1.95 13.47
C THR A 124 -16.64 -1.12 13.58
N ALA A 125 -15.96 -0.84 12.46
CA ALA A 125 -14.75 -0.03 12.45
C ALA A 125 -15.03 1.42 12.83
N ILE A 126 -16.06 2.00 12.21
CA ILE A 126 -16.48 3.38 12.46
C ILE A 126 -16.93 3.54 13.91
N ILE A 127 -17.77 2.63 14.40
CA ILE A 127 -18.27 2.67 15.78
C ILE A 127 -17.11 2.48 16.76
N GLY A 128 -16.21 1.52 16.51
CA GLY A 128 -15.07 1.25 17.37
C GLY A 128 -14.12 2.44 17.47
N ILE A 129 -13.75 3.05 16.34
CA ILE A 129 -12.90 4.26 16.32
C ILE A 129 -13.62 5.43 17.00
N GLY A 130 -14.93 5.60 16.77
CA GLY A 130 -15.74 6.64 17.40
C GLY A 130 -15.81 6.52 18.93
N LEU A 131 -16.05 5.30 19.44
CA LEU A 131 -16.06 5.03 20.89
C LEU A 131 -14.67 5.21 21.51
N LEU A 132 -13.62 4.82 20.78
CA LEU A 132 -12.24 5.02 21.23
C LEU A 132 -11.93 6.51 21.35
N ALA A 133 -12.29 7.30 20.34
CA ALA A 133 -12.12 8.74 20.34
C ALA A 133 -12.91 9.41 21.48
N ALA A 134 -14.17 9.02 21.68
CA ALA A 134 -14.99 9.50 22.79
C ALA A 134 -14.37 9.15 24.16
N SER A 135 -13.84 7.94 24.32
CA SER A 135 -13.16 7.49 25.53
C SER A 135 -11.90 8.31 25.81
N TRP A 136 -11.10 8.60 24.79
CA TRP A 136 -9.93 9.49 24.91
C TRP A 136 -10.33 10.91 25.28
N VAL A 137 -11.38 11.48 24.67
CA VAL A 137 -11.89 12.81 25.03
C VAL A 137 -12.36 12.84 26.49
N TYR A 138 -13.07 11.79 26.94
CA TYR A 138 -13.51 11.68 28.33
C TYR A 138 -12.31 11.65 29.29
N VAL A 139 -11.29 10.83 29.03
CA VAL A 139 -10.09 10.72 29.87
C VAL A 139 -9.34 12.05 29.93
N ILE A 140 -9.18 12.73 28.79
CA ILE A 140 -8.52 14.04 28.73
C ILE A 140 -9.29 15.06 29.57
N LYS A 141 -10.62 15.14 29.43
CA LYS A 141 -11.46 16.06 30.22
C LYS A 141 -11.44 15.74 31.71
N ALA A 142 -11.52 14.46 32.07
CA ALA A 142 -11.48 14.01 33.46
C ALA A 142 -10.10 14.22 34.12
N SER A 143 -9.03 14.23 33.32
CA SER A 143 -7.67 14.48 33.80
C SER A 143 -7.37 15.97 34.06
N GLN A 144 -8.10 16.89 33.43
CA GLN A 144 -7.88 18.34 33.58
C GLN A 144 -8.18 18.86 35.00
N SER A 145 -9.01 18.16 35.76
CA SER A 145 -9.37 18.52 37.14
C SER A 145 -8.32 18.13 38.20
N GLY A 146 -7.12 17.69 37.79
CA GLY A 146 -5.96 17.48 38.69
C GLY A 146 -6.02 16.24 39.59
N SER A 147 -7.18 15.60 39.73
CA SER A 147 -7.37 14.35 40.45
C SER A 147 -8.49 13.55 39.79
N LEU A 148 -8.15 12.46 39.13
CA LEU A 148 -9.11 11.55 38.53
C LEU A 148 -9.54 10.57 39.62
N SER A 149 -10.61 10.90 40.35
CA SER A 149 -11.21 9.98 41.31
C SER A 149 -12.18 9.06 40.57
N ILE A 150 -11.70 7.86 40.22
CA ILE A 150 -12.59 6.77 39.80
C ILE A 150 -12.95 6.01 41.08
N ALA A 151 -14.24 5.89 41.40
CA ALA A 151 -14.74 5.10 42.53
C ALA A 151 -14.10 5.40 43.91
N GLY A 152 -13.79 6.67 44.21
CA GLY A 152 -13.30 7.10 45.53
C GLY A 152 -11.78 6.95 45.76
N PHE A 153 -11.03 6.44 44.79
CA PHE A 153 -9.56 6.39 44.84
C PHE A 153 -8.96 7.44 43.89
N ALA A 154 -8.06 8.28 44.40
CA ALA A 154 -7.31 9.23 43.58
C ALA A 154 -6.28 8.47 42.75
N ILE A 155 -6.59 8.24 41.47
CA ILE A 155 -5.68 7.59 40.54
C ILE A 155 -4.81 8.66 39.88
N SER A 156 -3.50 8.42 39.85
CA SER A 156 -2.56 9.28 39.14
C SER A 156 -2.87 9.30 37.64
N GLN A 157 -2.86 10.48 37.04
CA GLN A 157 -3.11 10.73 35.62
C GLN A 157 -2.25 9.87 34.70
N THR A 158 -1.00 9.60 35.10
CA THR A 158 -0.06 8.75 34.36
C THR A 158 -0.58 7.30 34.28
N HIS A 159 -1.07 6.74 35.38
CA HIS A 159 -1.60 5.37 35.41
C HIS A 159 -2.90 5.26 34.61
N ALA A 160 -3.80 6.25 34.70
CA ALA A 160 -5.02 6.27 33.90
C ALA A 160 -4.74 6.29 32.40
N THR A 161 -3.74 7.08 31.97
CA THR A 161 -3.33 7.17 30.57
C THR A 161 -2.68 5.89 30.07
N ILE A 162 -1.83 5.25 30.87
CA ILE A 162 -1.20 3.97 30.53
C ILE A 162 -2.27 2.88 30.39
N VAL A 163 -3.19 2.77 31.34
CA VAL A 163 -4.27 1.77 31.31
C VAL A 163 -5.17 1.96 30.09
N MET A 164 -5.56 3.20 29.80
CA MET A 164 -6.37 3.50 28.61
C MET A 164 -5.60 3.26 27.31
N GLY A 165 -4.29 3.53 27.30
CA GLY A 165 -3.40 3.16 26.19
C GLY A 165 -3.41 1.66 25.91
N VAL A 166 -3.23 0.83 26.94
CA VAL A 166 -3.26 -0.63 26.81
C VAL A 166 -4.62 -1.13 26.32
N ILE A 167 -5.73 -0.65 26.92
CA ILE A 167 -7.09 -1.00 26.48
C ILE A 167 -7.29 -0.60 25.01
N SER A 168 -6.84 0.59 24.62
CA SER A 168 -6.96 1.06 23.25
C SER A 168 -6.18 0.20 22.26
N ALA A 169 -4.99 -0.27 22.63
CA ALA A 169 -4.20 -1.19 21.82
C ALA A 169 -4.92 -2.52 21.62
N PHE A 170 -5.48 -3.12 22.68
CA PHE A 170 -6.26 -4.36 22.58
C PHE A 170 -7.50 -4.20 21.70
N VAL A 171 -8.26 -3.11 21.87
CA VAL A 171 -9.45 -2.81 21.05
C VAL A 171 -9.06 -2.63 19.58
N LEU A 172 -8.00 -1.87 19.31
CA LEU A 172 -7.51 -1.65 17.94
C LEU A 172 -7.02 -2.96 17.31
N ILE A 173 -6.28 -3.80 18.03
CA ILE A 173 -5.81 -5.10 17.52
C ILE A 173 -7.01 -6.02 17.21
N TRP A 174 -8.00 -6.08 18.11
CA TRP A 174 -9.20 -6.89 17.89
C TRP A 174 -9.99 -6.44 16.67
N LEU A 175 -10.18 -5.13 16.52
CA LEU A 175 -10.91 -4.52 15.42
C LEU A 175 -10.15 -4.65 14.08
N LEU A 176 -8.85 -4.35 14.07
CA LEU A 176 -8.01 -4.49 12.88
C LEU A 176 -7.88 -5.95 12.47
N SER A 177 -7.83 -6.91 13.40
CA SER A 177 -7.72 -8.33 13.07
C SER A 177 -8.88 -8.79 12.17
N GLY A 178 -10.13 -8.47 12.52
CA GLY A 178 -11.29 -8.84 11.71
C GLY A 178 -11.25 -8.24 10.30
N ILE A 179 -10.93 -6.95 10.20
CA ILE A 179 -10.83 -6.23 8.92
C ILE A 179 -9.66 -6.77 8.10
N PHE A 180 -8.53 -7.02 8.74
CA PHE A 180 -7.32 -7.54 8.13
C PHE A 180 -7.57 -8.90 7.47
N TRP A 181 -8.15 -9.86 8.20
CA TRP A 181 -8.44 -11.18 7.64
C TRP A 181 -9.43 -11.11 6.48
N TRP A 182 -10.45 -10.25 6.59
CA TRP A 182 -11.44 -10.10 5.52
C TRP A 182 -10.86 -9.43 4.27
N THR A 183 -10.01 -8.43 4.47
CA THR A 183 -9.29 -7.76 3.40
C THR A 183 -8.32 -8.73 2.73
N LEU A 184 -7.53 -9.47 3.50
CA LEU A 184 -6.54 -10.42 3.01
C LEU A 184 -7.20 -11.52 2.16
N PHE A 185 -8.35 -12.04 2.60
CA PHE A 185 -9.06 -13.08 1.85
C PHE A 185 -9.65 -12.52 0.55
N SER A 186 -10.34 -11.38 0.61
CA SER A 186 -10.97 -10.78 -0.57
C SER A 186 -9.96 -10.26 -1.60
N SER A 187 -8.92 -9.54 -1.16
CA SER A 187 -7.86 -9.08 -2.06
C SER A 187 -7.01 -10.24 -2.56
N GLY A 188 -6.68 -11.21 -1.70
CA GLY A 188 -5.92 -12.40 -2.06
C GLY A 188 -6.65 -13.24 -3.11
N PHE A 189 -7.96 -13.45 -2.97
CA PHE A 189 -8.78 -14.14 -3.96
C PHE A 189 -8.77 -13.42 -5.32
N MET A 190 -8.92 -12.09 -5.31
CA MET A 190 -8.84 -11.28 -6.53
C MET A 190 -7.45 -11.37 -7.18
N VAL A 191 -6.38 -11.29 -6.39
CA VAL A 191 -5.00 -11.43 -6.86
C VAL A 191 -4.75 -12.80 -7.46
N VAL A 192 -5.26 -13.89 -6.86
CA VAL A 192 -5.11 -15.25 -7.41
C VAL A 192 -5.86 -15.39 -8.73
N ILE A 193 -7.09 -14.88 -8.83
CA ILE A 193 -7.84 -14.87 -10.09
C ILE A 193 -7.09 -14.07 -11.14
N HIS A 194 -6.65 -12.86 -10.80
CA HIS A 194 -5.91 -11.99 -11.72
C HIS A 194 -4.60 -12.64 -12.15
N ALA A 195 -3.79 -13.17 -11.22
CA ALA A 195 -2.52 -13.80 -11.51
C ALA A 195 -2.68 -15.12 -12.29
N GLY A 196 -3.77 -15.85 -12.11
CA GLY A 196 -4.06 -17.08 -12.86
C GLY A 196 -4.56 -16.82 -14.28
N LEU A 197 -5.40 -15.80 -14.46
CA LEU A 197 -5.99 -15.48 -15.76
C LEU A 197 -5.09 -14.58 -16.61
N ARG A 198 -4.28 -13.70 -15.99
CA ARG A 198 -3.42 -12.75 -16.70
C ARG A 198 -2.26 -13.49 -17.37
N ASP A 199 -2.08 -13.28 -18.66
CA ASP A 199 -0.89 -13.75 -19.36
C ASP A 199 0.11 -12.60 -19.51
N ALA A 200 1.18 -12.60 -18.71
CA ALA A 200 2.26 -11.62 -18.80
C ALA A 200 3.49 -12.16 -19.54
N SER A 201 3.37 -13.26 -20.30
CA SER A 201 4.48 -13.85 -21.05
C SER A 201 5.11 -12.91 -22.10
N MET A 202 4.37 -11.90 -22.56
CA MET A 202 4.91 -10.84 -23.45
C MET A 202 5.85 -9.85 -22.74
N HIS A 203 5.82 -9.78 -21.41
CA HIS A 203 6.63 -8.87 -20.61
C HIS A 203 7.66 -9.67 -19.80
N GLN A 204 8.52 -10.42 -20.49
CA GLN A 204 9.71 -10.98 -19.88
C GLN A 204 10.66 -9.83 -19.53
N ASP A 205 10.79 -9.54 -18.25
CA ASP A 205 11.90 -8.72 -17.75
C ASP A 205 13.21 -9.45 -18.09
N GLY A 206 14.21 -8.71 -18.56
CA GLY A 206 15.40 -9.21 -19.28
C GLY A 206 16.33 -10.20 -18.58
N ASP A 207 15.96 -10.74 -17.42
CA ASP A 207 16.69 -11.78 -16.70
C ASP A 207 16.40 -13.20 -17.24
N ASP A 208 15.33 -13.37 -18.04
CA ASP A 208 14.94 -14.65 -18.66
C ASP A 208 14.99 -14.59 -20.21
N GLN A 209 15.76 -13.65 -20.76
CA GLN A 209 16.19 -13.77 -22.16
C GLN A 209 17.17 -14.94 -22.23
N VAL A 210 16.65 -16.13 -22.51
CA VAL A 210 17.46 -17.17 -23.14
C VAL A 210 17.93 -16.56 -24.45
N ILE A 211 19.15 -16.01 -24.45
CA ILE A 211 19.88 -15.75 -25.67
C ILE A 211 19.90 -17.10 -26.35
N MET A 212 19.13 -17.24 -27.42
CA MET A 212 19.24 -18.37 -28.32
C MET A 212 20.61 -18.21 -28.98
N VAL A 213 21.66 -18.58 -28.24
CA VAL A 213 22.95 -18.89 -28.81
C VAL A 213 22.68 -20.17 -29.60
N GLY A 214 22.18 -19.97 -30.82
CA GLY A 214 22.40 -20.91 -31.90
C GLY A 214 23.90 -20.98 -32.06
N GLU A 215 24.55 -21.78 -31.23
CA GLU A 215 25.89 -22.23 -31.46
C GLU A 215 25.79 -23.11 -32.71
N VAL A 216 25.93 -22.48 -33.87
CA VAL A 216 26.26 -23.20 -35.11
C VAL A 216 27.75 -23.50 -35.01
N THR A 217 28.14 -24.36 -34.07
CA THR A 217 29.47 -24.97 -34.10
C THR A 217 29.44 -26.06 -35.15
N GLY A 218 30.13 -25.77 -36.25
CA GLY A 218 30.83 -26.81 -37.00
C GLY A 218 30.06 -27.45 -38.15
N VAL A 219 29.66 -26.67 -39.15
CA VAL A 219 29.74 -27.16 -40.53
C VAL A 219 30.61 -26.18 -41.30
N SER A 220 31.87 -26.56 -41.41
CA SER A 220 32.90 -25.96 -42.24
C SER A 220 32.38 -25.56 -43.62
N ASP A 221 32.64 -24.31 -44.00
CA ASP A 221 32.36 -23.67 -45.30
C ASP A 221 33.10 -24.30 -46.52
N ASN A 222 33.35 -25.62 -46.47
CA ASN A 222 34.22 -26.32 -47.41
C ASN A 222 33.46 -27.31 -48.30
N GLU A 223 32.25 -27.75 -47.91
CA GLU A 223 31.53 -28.84 -48.60
C GLU A 223 30.47 -28.37 -49.61
N GLN A 224 30.05 -27.10 -49.59
CA GLN A 224 29.07 -26.60 -50.58
C GLN A 224 29.68 -26.17 -51.93
N ALA A 225 31.02 -26.09 -52.04
CA ALA A 225 31.68 -25.70 -53.29
C ALA A 225 32.03 -26.89 -54.21
N ALA A 226 31.94 -28.14 -53.74
CA ALA A 226 32.34 -29.33 -54.52
C ALA A 226 31.20 -29.98 -55.33
N PHE A 227 29.95 -29.54 -55.16
CA PHE A 227 28.79 -30.21 -55.77
C PHE A 227 28.29 -29.58 -57.09
N LEU A 228 28.93 -28.51 -57.60
CA LEU A 228 28.46 -27.76 -58.78
C LEU A 228 29.56 -27.48 -59.82
N GLY A 229 30.47 -28.41 -60.09
CA GLY A 229 31.49 -28.18 -61.12
C GLY A 229 32.14 -29.42 -61.71
N ASP A 230 31.44 -30.12 -62.60
CA ASP A 230 32.09 -30.73 -63.77
C ASP A 230 31.11 -30.84 -64.95
N PRO A 231 31.33 -30.13 -66.07
CA PRO A 231 30.73 -30.44 -67.35
C PRO A 231 31.80 -31.13 -68.24
N GLN A 232 31.81 -32.46 -68.22
CA GLN A 232 32.50 -33.27 -69.24
C GLN A 232 31.44 -33.99 -70.08
N VAL A 233 30.96 -33.34 -71.16
CA VAL A 233 30.82 -33.90 -72.52
C VAL A 233 30.69 -32.78 -73.55
#